data_AF-A0A973I7I2-F1
#
_entry.id   AF-A0A973I7I2-F1
#
_cell.length_a   1.000
_cell.length_b   1.000
_cell.length_c   1.000
_cell.angle_alpha   90.00
_cell.angle_beta   90.00
_cell.angle_gamma   90.00
#
_symmetry.space_group_name_H-M   'P 1'
#
loop_
_entity.id
_entity.type
_entity.pdbx_description
1 polymer ?
#
loop_
_entity_poly.entity_id
_entity_poly.type
_entity_poly.pdbx_seq_one_letter_code
_entity_poly.pdbx_strand_id
1 'polypeptide(L)'
;MGVAIGEIIAGPILRRLTPTQIVLWWVSPFECQGRFNCYQHDNIIAEVEFNPDNLSTVRVGQRAVVHLLDLELALPIEQVIEYDLIIDRTGQSKSLAQTVAHLTYEGKAKPSLVVQPHITNMLHGSCRNPHHSSQDSLLAGDQKVAETLDSVDQRQALMMLSG
;
A
#
# COMPACT_ATOMS: atom_id res chain seq x y z
N MET A 1 11.16 26.98 -12.44
CA MET A 1 11.44 25.54 -12.54
C MET A 1 10.38 24.81 -11.75
N GLY A 2 9.58 23.95 -12.37
CA GLY A 2 8.53 23.22 -11.67
C GLY A 2 9.13 22.10 -10.82
N VAL A 3 8.65 21.93 -9.59
CA VAL A 3 8.96 20.76 -8.77
C VAL A 3 8.53 19.52 -9.53
N ALA A 4 9.44 18.55 -9.71
CA ALA A 4 9.10 17.27 -10.31
C ALA A 4 8.09 16.56 -9.39
N ILE A 5 6.87 16.35 -9.90
CA ILE A 5 5.85 15.58 -9.19
C ILE A 5 6.23 14.11 -9.30
N GLY A 6 6.30 13.41 -8.16
CA GLY A 6 6.59 11.98 -8.10
C GLY A 6 5.55 11.15 -8.88
N GLU A 7 5.92 9.92 -9.24
CA GLU A 7 5.01 9.00 -9.92
C GLU A 7 3.80 8.65 -9.06
N ILE A 8 3.92 8.62 -7.74
CA ILE A 8 2.80 8.46 -6.81
C ILE A 8 2.74 9.72 -5.94
N ILE A 9 1.58 10.37 -5.93
CA ILE A 9 1.30 11.60 -5.19
C ILE A 9 0.73 11.26 -3.81
N ALA A 10 -0.08 10.21 -3.72
CA ALA A 10 -0.65 9.72 -2.47
C ALA A 10 -0.84 8.19 -2.51
N GLY A 11 -0.64 7.54 -1.36
CA GLY A 11 -0.70 6.08 -1.23
C GLY A 11 0.64 5.39 -1.56
N PRO A 12 0.62 4.09 -1.91
CA PRO A 12 -0.56 3.23 -1.97
C PRO A 12 -1.17 2.96 -0.60
N ILE A 13 -2.50 2.85 -0.53
CA ILE A 13 -3.26 2.44 0.65
C ILE A 13 -3.87 1.06 0.39
N LEU A 14 -3.61 0.12 1.29
CA LEU A 14 -4.29 -1.16 1.35
C LEU A 14 -5.72 -0.96 1.86
N ARG A 15 -6.69 -1.09 0.95
CA ARG A 15 -8.13 -0.87 1.22
C ARG A 15 -8.83 -2.15 1.69
N ARG A 16 -8.39 -3.30 1.20
CA ARG A 16 -8.92 -4.61 1.54
C ARG A 16 -7.83 -5.66 1.37
N LEU A 17 -7.83 -6.60 2.30
CA LEU A 17 -6.96 -7.77 2.25
C LEU A 17 -7.73 -8.97 2.78
N THR A 18 -7.85 -10.00 1.96
CA THR A 18 -8.43 -11.31 2.31
C THR A 18 -7.53 -12.42 1.76
N PRO A 19 -7.78 -13.70 2.08
CA PRO A 19 -7.03 -14.81 1.49
C PRO A 19 -7.15 -14.92 -0.04
N THR A 20 -8.11 -14.23 -0.66
CA THR A 20 -8.42 -14.35 -2.09
C THR A 20 -8.44 -13.01 -2.82
N GLN A 21 -8.19 -11.90 -2.13
CA GLN A 21 -8.37 -10.56 -2.71
C GLN A 21 -7.43 -9.54 -2.05
N ILE A 22 -6.83 -8.70 -2.88
CA ILE A 22 -6.14 -7.49 -2.44
C ILE A 22 -6.70 -6.29 -3.21
N VAL A 23 -7.01 -5.22 -2.48
CA VAL A 23 -7.42 -3.94 -3.08
C VAL A 23 -6.47 -2.85 -2.63
N LEU A 24 -5.79 -2.24 -3.61
CA LEU A 24 -4.91 -1.10 -3.40
C LEU A 24 -5.50 0.16 -4.04
N TRP A 25 -5.26 1.29 -3.40
CA TRP A 25 -5.65 2.61 -3.91
C TRP A 25 -4.47 3.56 -3.88
N TRP A 26 -4.27 4.34 -4.95
CA TRP A 26 -3.26 5.41 -4.98
C TRP A 26 -3.69 6.56 -5.90
N VAL A 27 -2.89 7.64 -5.88
CA VAL A 27 -3.04 8.77 -6.80
C VAL A 27 -1.73 9.00 -7.52
N SER A 28 -1.78 9.21 -8.84
CA SER A 28 -0.62 9.61 -9.65
C SER A 28 -0.99 10.73 -10.63
N PRO A 29 -0.01 11.38 -11.29
CA PRO A 29 -0.32 12.46 -12.23
C PRO A 29 -0.83 11.97 -13.60
N PHE A 30 -0.87 10.67 -13.85
CA PHE A 30 -1.20 10.05 -15.15
C PHE A 30 -1.88 8.69 -14.93
N GLU A 31 -2.44 8.08 -15.97
CA GLU A 31 -2.94 6.71 -15.85
C GLU A 31 -1.74 5.75 -15.82
N CYS A 32 -1.64 4.92 -14.77
CA CYS A 32 -0.49 4.05 -14.55
C CYS A 32 -0.65 2.77 -15.38
N GLN A 33 0.45 2.32 -15.95
CA GLN A 33 0.64 0.95 -16.44
C GLN A 33 1.70 0.29 -15.56
N GLY A 34 1.75 -1.04 -15.60
CA GLY A 34 2.71 -1.81 -14.83
C GLY A 34 2.10 -3.07 -14.26
N ARG A 35 2.60 -3.48 -13.09
CA ARG A 35 2.21 -4.74 -12.46
C ARG A 35 2.30 -4.70 -10.96
N PHE A 36 1.59 -5.62 -10.34
CA PHE A 36 1.65 -5.91 -8.92
C PHE A 36 2.30 -7.26 -8.68
N ASN A 37 3.25 -7.31 -7.76
CA ASN A 37 3.99 -8.53 -7.42
C ASN A 37 3.85 -8.83 -5.92
N CYS A 38 3.61 -10.09 -5.58
CA CYS A 38 3.72 -10.62 -4.21
C CYS A 38 4.93 -11.55 -4.10
N TYR A 39 5.57 -11.52 -2.95
CA TYR A 39 6.73 -12.33 -2.64
C TYR A 39 6.58 -13.07 -1.31
N GLN A 40 7.12 -14.27 -1.28
CA GLN A 40 7.31 -15.04 -0.05
C GLN A 40 8.72 -15.63 -0.05
N HIS A 41 9.51 -15.32 0.98
CA HIS A 41 10.92 -15.69 1.07
C HIS A 41 11.70 -15.35 -0.21
N ASP A 42 11.56 -14.12 -0.70
CA ASP A 42 12.13 -13.60 -1.97
C ASP A 42 11.64 -14.27 -3.27
N ASN A 43 10.79 -15.29 -3.21
CA ASN A 43 10.20 -15.91 -4.39
C ASN A 43 8.91 -15.18 -4.77
N ILE A 44 8.74 -14.90 -6.06
CA ILE A 44 7.47 -14.36 -6.58
C ILE A 44 6.40 -15.46 -6.45
N ILE A 45 5.31 -15.15 -5.75
CA ILE A 45 4.15 -16.03 -5.60
C ILE A 45 2.94 -15.56 -6.41
N ALA A 46 2.91 -14.28 -6.81
CA ALA A 46 1.95 -13.75 -7.75
C ALA A 46 2.56 -12.56 -8.50
N GLU A 47 2.28 -12.46 -9.79
CA GLU A 47 2.61 -11.33 -10.65
C GLU A 47 1.40 -11.07 -11.54
N VAL A 48 0.86 -9.86 -11.47
CA VAL A 48 -0.39 -9.48 -12.16
C VAL A 48 -0.19 -8.15 -12.86
N GLU A 49 -0.28 -8.14 -14.19
CA GLU A 49 -0.28 -6.91 -14.99
C GLU A 49 -1.58 -6.12 -14.81
N PHE A 50 -1.46 -4.80 -14.82
CA PHE A 50 -2.64 -3.93 -14.80
C PHE A 50 -3.38 -4.03 -16.13
N ASN A 51 -4.69 -4.19 -16.06
CA ASN A 51 -5.56 -4.24 -17.21
C ASN A 51 -6.93 -3.62 -16.87
N PRO A 52 -7.81 -3.40 -17.87
CA PRO A 52 -9.11 -2.79 -17.62
C PRO A 52 -10.04 -3.56 -16.68
N ASP A 53 -9.82 -4.86 -16.47
CA ASP A 53 -10.66 -5.70 -15.61
C ASP A 53 -10.27 -5.57 -14.13
N ASN A 54 -8.99 -5.24 -13.85
CA ASN A 54 -8.46 -5.19 -12.48
C ASN A 54 -8.08 -3.78 -12.00
N LEU A 55 -7.95 -2.80 -12.91
CA LEU A 55 -7.57 -1.43 -12.60
C LEU A 55 -8.64 -0.44 -13.05
N SER A 56 -9.35 0.12 -12.08
CA SER A 56 -10.27 1.25 -12.29
C SER A 56 -9.56 2.58 -12.06
N THR A 57 -9.84 3.57 -12.90
CA THR A 57 -9.27 4.92 -12.74
C THR A 57 -10.31 6.03 -12.82
N VAL A 58 -10.10 7.10 -12.06
CA VAL A 58 -10.91 8.32 -12.11
C VAL A 58 -9.99 9.53 -12.11
N ARG A 59 -10.09 10.36 -13.15
CA ARG A 59 -9.29 11.59 -13.26
C ARG A 59 -9.95 12.73 -12.48
N VAL A 60 -9.16 13.38 -11.63
CA VAL A 60 -9.53 14.57 -10.86
C VAL A 60 -8.62 15.73 -11.28
N GLY A 61 -9.13 16.59 -12.17
CA GLY A 61 -8.34 17.67 -12.75
C GLY A 61 -7.26 17.17 -13.72
N GLN A 62 -6.19 17.96 -13.91
CA GLN A 62 -5.21 17.69 -14.97
C GLN A 62 -4.11 16.71 -14.56
N ARG A 63 -3.77 16.64 -13.27
CA ARG A 63 -2.57 15.95 -12.75
C ARG A 63 -2.86 15.12 -11.50
N ALA A 64 -4.10 14.68 -11.33
CA ALA A 64 -4.43 13.66 -10.34
C ALA A 64 -5.35 12.64 -11.00
N VAL A 65 -4.90 11.40 -11.01
CA VAL A 65 -5.67 10.23 -11.40
C VAL A 65 -5.70 9.34 -10.18
N VAL A 66 -6.90 9.00 -9.77
CA VAL A 66 -7.16 8.05 -8.70
C VAL A 66 -7.19 6.66 -9.31
N HIS A 67 -6.47 5.72 -8.71
CA HIS A 67 -6.39 4.32 -9.12
C HIS A 67 -6.97 3.44 -8.03
N LEU A 68 -7.79 2.46 -8.43
CA LEU A 68 -8.25 1.37 -7.58
C LEU A 68 -7.90 0.07 -8.29
N LEU A 69 -6.90 -0.64 -7.76
CA LEU A 69 -6.48 -1.94 -8.22
C LEU A 69 -7.17 -3.00 -7.36
N ASP A 70 -7.99 -3.83 -7.97
CA ASP A 70 -8.72 -4.92 -7.34
C ASP A 70 -8.26 -6.24 -7.97
N LEU A 71 -7.52 -7.04 -7.20
CA LEU A 71 -6.94 -8.28 -7.68
C LEU A 71 -7.52 -9.47 -6.91
N GLU A 72 -8.04 -10.43 -7.66
CA GLU A 72 -8.36 -11.77 -7.16
C GLU A 72 -7.11 -12.65 -7.26
N LEU A 73 -6.51 -13.00 -6.12
CA LEU A 73 -5.38 -13.92 -6.06
C LEU A 73 -5.31 -14.64 -4.71
N ALA A 74 -4.82 -15.88 -4.72
CA ALA A 74 -4.65 -16.66 -3.51
C ALA A 74 -3.42 -16.16 -2.73
N LEU A 75 -3.65 -15.78 -1.46
CA LEU A 75 -2.63 -15.28 -0.56
C LEU A 75 -2.42 -16.24 0.62
N PRO A 76 -1.16 -16.48 1.02
CA PRO A 76 -0.85 -17.17 2.28
C PRO A 76 -1.50 -16.46 3.47
N ILE A 77 -2.09 -17.24 4.38
CA ILE A 77 -2.60 -16.72 5.65
C ILE A 77 -1.51 -16.77 6.72
N GLU A 78 -1.58 -15.85 7.68
CA GLU A 78 -0.73 -15.82 8.88
C GLU A 78 0.77 -15.86 8.57
N GLN A 79 1.15 -15.28 7.43
CA GLN A 79 2.51 -15.24 6.93
C GLN A 79 2.82 -13.84 6.42
N VAL A 80 4.07 -13.41 6.59
CA VAL A 80 4.56 -12.16 6.00
C VAL A 80 4.66 -12.34 4.50
N ILE A 81 3.98 -11.46 3.77
CA ILE A 81 4.01 -11.36 2.32
C ILE A 81 4.57 -9.99 1.99
N GLU A 82 5.66 -9.94 1.24
CA GLU A 82 6.13 -8.67 0.68
C GLU A 82 5.39 -8.38 -0.62
N TYR A 83 5.23 -7.11 -0.96
CA TYR A 83 4.64 -6.73 -2.24
C TYR A 83 5.38 -5.57 -2.90
N ASP A 84 5.19 -5.45 -4.20
CA ASP A 84 5.65 -4.31 -4.97
C ASP A 84 4.57 -3.87 -5.97
N LEU A 85 4.43 -2.56 -6.13
CA LEU A 85 3.58 -1.92 -7.14
C LEU A 85 4.52 -1.24 -8.12
N ILE A 86 4.74 -1.90 -9.26
CA ILE A 86 5.72 -1.49 -10.23
C ILE A 86 5.02 -0.61 -11.28
N ILE A 87 5.48 0.62 -11.42
CA ILE A 87 4.92 1.59 -12.35
C ILE A 87 5.82 1.73 -13.56
N ASP A 88 5.25 1.51 -14.74
CA ASP A 88 5.93 1.70 -16.02
C ASP A 88 5.69 3.11 -16.56
N ARG A 89 6.79 3.82 -16.83
CA ARG A 89 6.76 5.16 -17.40
C ARG A 89 7.96 5.41 -18.29
N THR A 90 7.70 5.92 -19.50
CA THR A 90 8.77 6.34 -20.43
C THR A 90 9.84 5.27 -20.68
N GLY A 91 9.43 4.00 -20.77
CA GLY A 91 10.35 2.86 -20.99
C GLY A 91 11.15 2.44 -19.75
N GLN A 92 10.78 2.92 -18.56
CA GLN A 92 11.37 2.51 -17.28
C GLN A 92 10.29 1.97 -16.35
N SER A 93 10.60 0.85 -15.69
CA SER A 93 9.82 0.32 -14.58
C SER A 93 10.39 0.82 -13.27
N LYS A 94 9.55 1.35 -12.38
CA LYS A 94 9.95 1.80 -11.05
C LYS A 94 9.19 1.07 -9.96
N SER A 95 9.92 0.55 -8.96
CA SER A 95 9.32 -0.07 -7.77
C SER A 95 8.70 0.96 -6.81
N LEU A 96 7.98 0.48 -5.80
CA LEU A 96 7.52 1.31 -4.69
C LEU A 96 8.67 1.97 -3.95
N ALA A 97 9.78 1.28 -3.71
CA ALA A 97 10.94 1.88 -3.05
C ALA A 97 11.56 3.04 -3.88
N GLN A 98 11.37 3.05 -5.20
CA GLN A 98 11.83 4.13 -6.07
C GLN A 98 10.81 5.26 -6.24
N THR A 99 9.51 4.95 -6.17
CA THR A 99 8.42 5.94 -6.35
C THR A 99 7.99 6.59 -5.03
N VAL A 100 8.04 5.84 -3.93
CA VAL A 100 7.65 6.23 -2.57
C VAL A 100 8.68 5.69 -1.58
N ALA A 101 9.89 6.24 -1.60
CA ALA A 101 11.05 5.71 -0.85
C ALA A 101 10.86 5.59 0.67
N HIS A 102 9.91 6.32 1.26
CA HIS A 102 9.62 6.30 2.70
C HIS A 102 8.55 5.27 3.10
N LEU A 103 8.08 4.43 2.16
CA LEU A 103 7.05 3.41 2.44
C LEU A 103 7.62 2.18 3.16
N THR A 104 8.94 1.96 3.08
CA THR A 104 9.60 0.79 3.67
C THR A 104 10.20 1.11 5.03
N TYR A 105 10.02 0.21 6.00
CA TYR A 105 10.69 0.29 7.30
C TYR A 105 12.18 -0.03 7.20
N GLU A 106 12.95 0.35 8.23
CA GLU A 106 14.39 0.14 8.31
C GLU A 106 14.77 -1.33 8.06
N GLY A 107 15.76 -1.55 7.17
CA GLY A 107 16.23 -2.88 6.81
C GLY A 107 15.32 -3.68 5.87
N LYS A 108 14.18 -3.13 5.42
CA LYS A 108 13.27 -3.79 4.47
C LYS A 108 13.38 -3.18 3.07
N ALA A 109 13.43 -4.04 2.06
CA ALA A 109 13.49 -3.61 0.66
C ALA A 109 12.10 -3.32 0.05
N LYS A 110 11.05 -3.89 0.65
CA LYS A 110 9.66 -3.80 0.18
C LYS A 110 8.70 -3.59 1.35
N PRO A 111 7.53 -3.01 1.13
CA PRO A 111 6.45 -3.08 2.10
C PRO A 111 5.96 -4.53 2.24
N SER A 112 5.39 -4.85 3.39
CA SER A 112 4.84 -6.17 3.66
C SER A 112 3.41 -6.09 4.19
N LEU A 113 2.70 -7.20 4.11
CA LEU A 113 1.35 -7.39 4.63
C LEU A 113 1.23 -8.79 5.25
N VAL A 114 0.19 -9.00 6.05
CA VAL A 114 -0.16 -10.30 6.64
C VAL A 114 -1.67 -10.46 6.52
N VAL A 115 -2.12 -11.54 5.88
CA VAL A 115 -3.54 -11.89 5.87
C VAL A 115 -3.88 -12.53 7.21
N GLN A 116 -4.62 -11.83 8.06
CA GLN A 116 -5.09 -12.35 9.35
C GLN A 116 -6.60 -12.65 9.29
N PRO A 117 -7.01 -13.94 9.30
CA PRO A 117 -8.42 -14.31 9.33
C PRO A 117 -9.13 -13.85 10.61
N HIS A 118 -8.38 -13.74 11.71
CA HIS A 118 -8.86 -13.28 13.01
C HIS A 118 -8.13 -11.99 13.41
N ILE A 119 -8.87 -10.88 13.48
CA ILE A 119 -8.31 -9.57 13.85
C ILE A 119 -8.10 -9.53 15.36
N THR A 120 -6.84 -9.57 15.80
CA THR A 120 -6.46 -9.53 17.22
C THR A 120 -5.95 -8.15 17.65
N ASN A 121 -5.24 -7.46 16.76
CA ASN A 121 -4.66 -6.14 17.02
C ASN A 121 -5.17 -5.12 16.02
N MET A 122 -5.80 -4.05 16.51
CA MET A 122 -6.47 -3.07 15.68
C MET A 122 -6.11 -1.66 16.12
N LEU A 123 -5.71 -0.84 15.16
CA LEU A 123 -5.60 0.60 15.33
C LEU A 123 -6.96 1.24 15.01
N HIS A 124 -7.42 2.13 15.88
CA HIS A 124 -8.65 2.87 15.68
C HIS A 124 -8.39 4.37 15.74
N GLY A 125 -8.77 5.08 14.68
CA GLY A 125 -8.84 6.53 14.64
C GLY A 125 -10.26 6.97 14.28
N SER A 126 -10.77 8.02 14.91
CA SER A 126 -12.08 8.58 14.55
C SER A 126 -11.92 9.81 13.66
N CYS A 127 -11.39 10.91 14.20
CA CYS A 127 -11.17 12.14 13.43
C CYS A 127 -9.75 12.66 13.63
N ARG A 128 -9.11 13.14 12.57
CA ARG A 128 -8.03 14.13 12.71
C ARG A 128 -8.66 15.45 13.12
N ASN A 129 -8.10 16.09 14.15
CA ASN A 129 -8.39 17.49 14.43
C ASN A 129 -7.19 18.34 13.95
N PRO A 130 -7.17 18.80 12.67
CA PRO A 130 -6.01 19.45 12.08
C PRO A 130 -5.62 20.78 12.75
N HIS A 131 -6.49 21.33 13.60
CA HIS A 131 -6.24 22.57 14.35
C HIS A 131 -5.84 22.32 15.82
N HIS A 132 -5.76 21.06 16.26
CA HIS A 132 -5.35 20.73 17.62
C HIS A 132 -3.82 20.60 17.73
N SER A 133 -3.24 21.11 18.82
CA SER A 133 -1.78 21.20 19.01
C SER A 133 -1.12 19.88 19.46
N SER A 134 -1.79 18.75 19.31
CA SER A 134 -1.22 17.45 19.66
C SER A 134 -0.31 16.94 18.53
N GLN A 135 0.65 16.10 18.88
CA GLN A 135 1.35 15.31 17.87
C GLN A 135 0.37 14.38 17.14
N ASP A 136 0.72 14.04 15.91
CA ASP A 136 -0.09 13.22 15.03
C ASP A 136 -0.13 11.78 15.53
N SER A 137 -1.30 11.31 15.99
CA SER A 137 -1.47 9.95 16.51
C SER A 137 -1.15 8.86 15.48
N LEU A 138 -1.13 9.18 14.17
CA LEU A 138 -0.68 8.22 13.16
C LEU A 138 0.81 7.91 13.27
N LEU A 139 1.62 8.79 13.86
CA LEU A 139 3.04 8.52 14.12
C LEU A 139 3.21 7.40 15.15
N ALA A 140 2.38 7.38 16.19
CA ALA A 140 2.38 6.29 17.16
C ALA A 140 1.89 4.97 16.53
N GLY A 141 0.90 5.05 15.63
CA GLY A 141 0.47 3.89 14.84
C GLY A 141 1.57 3.34 13.93
N ASP A 142 2.27 4.21 13.22
CA ASP A 142 3.40 3.86 12.36
C ASP A 142 4.55 3.20 13.15
N GLN A 143 4.94 3.81 14.29
CA GLN A 143 5.91 3.22 15.20
C GLN A 143 5.48 1.84 15.68
N LYS A 144 4.19 1.67 16.01
CA LYS A 144 3.69 0.37 16.48
C LYS A 144 3.78 -0.71 15.40
N VAL A 145 3.52 -0.35 14.14
CA VAL A 145 3.71 -1.26 13.00
C VAL A 145 5.20 -1.59 12.84
N ALA A 146 6.09 -0.60 12.93
CA ALA A 146 7.54 -0.82 12.86
C ALA A 146 8.04 -1.82 13.92
N GLU A 147 7.61 -1.65 15.18
CA GLU A 147 7.98 -2.52 16.31
C GLU A 147 7.52 -3.98 16.15
N THR A 148 6.41 -4.20 15.42
CA THR A 148 5.73 -5.49 15.33
C THR A 148 5.78 -6.09 13.92
N LEU A 149 6.58 -5.49 13.03
CA LEU A 149 6.54 -5.74 11.59
C LEU A 149 6.68 -7.21 11.20
N ASP A 150 7.61 -7.92 11.86
CA ASP A 150 7.93 -9.33 11.61
C ASP A 150 7.19 -10.29 12.56
N SER A 151 6.45 -9.77 13.54
CA SER A 151 5.72 -10.58 14.51
C SER A 151 4.26 -10.74 14.08
N VAL A 152 3.96 -11.79 13.31
CA VAL A 152 2.62 -12.07 12.74
C VAL A 152 1.50 -11.86 13.76
N ASP A 153 1.64 -12.39 14.98
CA ASP A 153 0.60 -12.34 16.02
C ASP A 153 0.47 -10.99 16.74
N GLN A 154 1.51 -10.14 16.69
CA GLN A 154 1.56 -8.84 17.37
C GLN A 154 1.35 -7.66 16.41
N ARG A 155 1.49 -7.94 15.11
CA ARG A 155 1.34 -6.96 14.04
C ARG A 155 -0.07 -6.39 14.05
N GLN A 156 -0.17 -5.08 13.81
CA GLN A 156 -1.46 -4.43 13.63
C GLN A 156 -2.14 -4.95 12.36
N ALA A 157 -3.32 -5.53 12.53
CA ALA A 157 -4.05 -6.25 11.47
C ALA A 157 -4.94 -5.32 10.64
N LEU A 158 -5.46 -4.28 11.28
CA LEU A 158 -6.41 -3.35 10.68
C LEU A 158 -6.24 -1.96 11.29
N MET A 159 -6.28 -0.93 10.46
CA MET A 159 -6.58 0.44 10.87
C MET A 159 -8.01 0.79 10.46
N MET A 160 -8.89 1.02 11.44
CA MET A 160 -10.23 1.55 11.18
C MET A 160 -10.25 3.04 11.43
N LEU A 161 -10.68 3.75 10.40
CA LEU A 161 -10.96 5.17 10.45
C LEU A 161 -12.48 5.33 10.41
N SER A 162 -13.07 5.83 11.51
CA SER A 162 -14.54 5.91 11.70
C SER A 162 -15.14 7.31 11.52
N GLY A 163 -14.37 8.27 11.01
CA GLY A 163 -14.79 9.65 10.75
C GLY A 163 -14.85 10.03 9.28
#